data_AF-A0A7V3J0B4-F1
#
_entry.id   AF-A0A7V3J0B4-F1
#
_cell.length_a   1.000
_cell.length_b   1.000
_cell.length_c   1.000
_cell.angle_alpha   90.00
_cell.angle_beta   90.00
_cell.angle_gamma   90.00
#
_symmetry.space_group_name_H-M   'P 1'
#
loop_
_entity.id
_entity.type
_entity.pdbx_description
1 polymer ?
#
loop_
_entity_poly.entity_id
_entity_poly.type
_entity_poly.pdbx_seq_one_letter_code
_entity_poly.pdbx_strand_id
1 'polypeptide(L)' 'TAWGAYGEKQMYGKTVRGVIRSTFVVDEKGKIAVAQYNVKAAHTTTNIQKILKQATA' A
#
# COMPACT_ATOMS: atom_id res chain seq x y z
N THR A 1 -14.93 -1.46 2.62
CA THR A 1 -13.66 -1.54 1.86
C THR A 1 -12.60 -2.17 2.76
N ALA A 2 -12.38 -3.48 2.65
CA ALA A 2 -11.59 -4.27 3.61
C ALA A 2 -10.10 -3.87 3.73
N TRP A 3 -9.56 -3.14 2.75
CA TRP A 3 -8.12 -2.85 2.63
C TRP A 3 -7.80 -1.35 2.61
N GLY A 4 -8.77 -0.45 2.78
CA GLY A 4 -8.53 1.01 2.69
C GLY A 4 -8.02 1.51 1.31
N ALA A 5 -7.85 0.63 0.32
CA ALA A 5 -7.27 0.95 -0.99
C ALA A 5 -8.27 1.62 -1.97
N TYR A 6 -9.46 1.98 -1.51
CA TYR A 6 -10.48 2.67 -2.31
C TYR A 6 -11.08 3.80 -1.49
N GLY A 7 -10.94 5.02 -1.99
CA GLY A 7 -11.30 6.22 -1.26
C GLY A 7 -11.34 7.45 -2.15
N GLU A 8 -11.61 8.59 -1.53
CA GLU A 8 -11.57 9.89 -2.19
C GLU A 8 -10.12 10.35 -2.33
N LYS A 9 -9.72 10.69 -3.55
CA LYS A 9 -8.44 11.37 -3.81
C LYS A 9 -8.72 12.72 -4.47
N GLN A 10 -8.00 13.74 -4.05
CA GLN A 10 -7.98 14.99 -4.79
C GLN A 10 -7.03 14.86 -5.98
N MET A 11 -7.54 15.09 -7.18
CA MET A 11 -6.75 15.13 -8.41
C MET A 11 -7.09 16.43 -9.14
N TYR A 12 -6.09 17.31 -9.28
CA TYR A 12 -6.23 18.56 -10.02
C TYR A 12 -7.43 19.41 -9.57
N GLY A 13 -7.62 19.55 -8.26
CA GLY A 13 -8.72 20.33 -7.68
C GLY A 13 -10.10 19.67 -7.77
N LYS A 14 -10.20 18.43 -8.25
CA LYS A 14 -11.44 17.64 -8.26
C LYS A 14 -11.35 16.47 -7.27
N THR A 15 -12.40 16.27 -6.50
CA THR A 15 -12.55 15.10 -5.62
C THR A 15 -13.02 13.92 -6.47
N VAL A 16 -12.13 12.96 -6.69
CA VAL A 16 -12.41 11.75 -7.47
C VAL A 16 -12.32 10.54 -6.55
N ARG A 17 -13.38 9.72 -6.50
CA ARG A 17 -13.36 8.46 -5.76
C ARG A 17 -12.77 7.36 -6.65
N GLY A 18 -11.74 6.69 -6.18
CA GLY A 18 -11.06 5.69 -7.01
C GLY A 18 -10.07 4.83 -6.24
N VAL A 19 -9.39 3.98 -7.00
CA VAL A 19 -8.37 3.08 -6.47
C VAL A 19 -7.12 3.89 -6.10
N ILE A 20 -6.68 3.72 -4.85
CA ILE A 20 -5.45 4.29 -4.31
C ILE A 20 -4.35 3.26 -4.51
N ARG A 21 -3.25 3.63 -5.18
CA ARG A 21 -2.09 2.74 -5.31
C ARG A 21 -1.54 2.44 -3.93
N SER A 22 -1.69 1.21 -3.51
CA SER A 22 -1.38 0.74 -2.16
C SER A 22 -0.66 -0.60 -2.26
N THR A 23 0.22 -0.88 -1.31
CA THR A 23 1.00 -2.11 -1.23
C THR A 23 0.78 -2.72 0.14
N PHE A 24 0.43 -4.00 0.18
CA PHE A 24 0.18 -4.73 1.42
C PHE A 24 1.08 -5.96 1.45
N VAL A 25 1.67 -6.23 2.61
CA VAL A 25 2.37 -7.49 2.90
C VAL A 25 1.50 -8.24 3.89
N VAL A 26 1.13 -9.47 3.53
CA VAL A 26 0.28 -10.35 4.34
C VAL A 26 1.14 -11.51 4.83
N ASP A 27 1.05 -11.82 6.12
CA ASP A 27 1.73 -12.96 6.73
C ASP A 27 1.02 -14.28 6.40
N GLU A 28 1.66 -15.41 6.72
CA GLU A 28 1.10 -16.76 6.48
C GLU A 28 -0.20 -17.03 7.27
N LYS A 29 -0.47 -16.25 8.32
CA LYS A 29 -1.69 -16.34 9.14
C LYS A 29 -2.82 -15.44 8.61
N GLY A 30 -2.61 -14.78 7.46
CA GLY A 30 -3.58 -13.89 6.83
C GLY A 30 -3.67 -12.50 7.48
N LYS A 31 -2.73 -12.12 8.36
CA LYS A 31 -2.66 -10.78 8.95
C LYS A 31 -1.81 -9.84 8.10
N ILE A 32 -2.16 -8.56 8.13
CA ILE A 32 -1.39 -7.52 7.44
C ILE A 32 -0.15 -7.20 8.27
N ALA A 33 1.03 -7.57 7.77
CA ALA A 33 2.30 -7.23 8.38
C ALA A 33 2.69 -5.77 8.09
N VAL A 34 2.42 -5.31 6.85
CA VAL A 34 2.68 -3.91 6.44
C VAL A 34 1.59 -3.43 5.48
N ALA A 35 1.11 -2.21 5.69
CA ALA A 35 0.22 -1.50 4.78
C ALA A 35 0.86 -0.16 4.37
N GLN A 36 1.08 0.02 3.07
CA GLN A 36 1.53 1.29 2.49
C GLN A 36 0.46 1.83 1.54
N TYR A 37 0.12 3.11 1.72
CA TYR A 37 -0.86 3.82 0.89
C TYR A 37 -0.17 4.95 0.12
N ASN A 38 -0.78 5.38 -0.99
CA ASN A 38 -0.28 6.47 -1.83
C ASN A 38 1.17 6.26 -2.31
N VAL A 39 1.51 5.02 -2.66
CA VAL A 39 2.89 4.62 -2.94
C VAL A 39 3.31 5.10 -4.34
N LYS A 40 4.53 5.63 -4.46
CA LYS A 40 5.14 5.90 -5.78
C LYS A 40 5.70 4.61 -6.37
N ALA A 41 5.38 4.33 -7.65
CA ALA A 41 5.80 3.08 -8.30
C ALA A 41 7.32 2.90 -8.31
N ALA A 42 8.09 3.99 -8.48
CA ALA A 42 9.55 3.95 -8.55
C ALA A 42 10.23 3.37 -7.29
N HIS A 43 9.63 3.55 -6.11
CA HIS A 43 10.22 3.11 -4.84
C HIS A 43 9.59 1.83 -4.28
N THR A 44 8.58 1.28 -4.98
CA THR A 44 7.83 0.12 -4.48
C THR A 44 8.72 -1.10 -4.36
N THR A 45 9.56 -1.38 -5.36
CA THR A 45 10.47 -2.54 -5.38
C THR A 45 11.49 -2.51 -4.24
N THR A 46 12.14 -1.36 -4.01
CA THR A 46 13.14 -1.20 -2.94
C THR A 46 12.50 -1.28 -1.56
N ASN A 47 11.30 -0.72 -1.39
CA ASN A 47 10.59 -0.75 -0.11
C ASN A 47 10.13 -2.16 0.25
N ILE A 48 9.60 -2.93 -0.71
CA ILE A 48 9.18 -4.31 -0.47
C ILE A 48 10.38 -5.18 -0.03
N GLN A 49 11.53 -5.04 -0.69
CA GLN A 49 12.74 -5.79 -0.29
C GLN A 49 13.22 -5.45 1.12
N LYS A 50 13.15 -4.17 1.52
CA LYS A 50 13.48 -3.75 2.89
C LYS A 50 12.49 -4.31 3.91
N ILE A 51 11.19 -4.25 3.60
CA ILE A 51 10.14 -4.76 4.47
C ILE A 51 10.27 -6.27 4.67
N LEU A 52 10.49 -7.03 3.59
CA LEU A 52 10.72 -8.47 3.69
C LEU A 52 11.93 -8.78 4.57
N LYS A 53 13.07 -8.09 4.37
CA LYS A 53 14.25 -8.26 5.24
C LYS A 53 13.98 -7.96 6.71
N GLN A 54 13.10 -7.00 7.03
CA GLN A 54 12.74 -6.67 8.41
C GLN A 54 11.74 -7.65 9.02
N ALA A 55 10.87 -8.26 8.21
CA ALA A 55 9.88 -9.22 8.69
C ALA A 55 10.47 -10.62 8.94
N THR A 56 11.59 -10.96 8.30
CA THR A 56 12.31 -12.24 8.49
C THR A 56 13.45 -12.17 9.50
N ALA A 57 13.69 -11.01 10.15
CA ALA A 57 14.76 -10.80 11.13
C ALA A 57 14.27 -10.96 12.57
#